data_AF-A0A135VH74-F1
#
_entry.id   AF-A0A135VH74-F1
#
_cell.length_a   1.000
_cell.length_b   1.000
_cell.length_c   1.000
_cell.angle_alpha   90.00
_cell.angle_beta   90.00
_cell.angle_gamma   90.00
#
_symmetry.space_group_name_H-M   'P 1'
#
loop_
_entity.id
_entity.type
_entity.pdbx_description
1 polymer ?
#
loop_
_entity_poly.entity_id
_entity_poly.type
_entity_poly.pdbx_seq_one_letter_code
_entity_poly.pdbx_strand_id
1 'polypeptide(L)'
;MSLTEMPWSFYATLVSFGIFFASLNIYILTLWLAHPLASPYWLVGVVVGAIGLLFSIRMVRIHQAELIERKRQKKQDKVSED
;
A
#
# COMPACT_ATOMS: atom_id res chain seq x y z
N MET A 1 -20.80 10.07 -14.17
CA MET A 1 -19.44 9.56 -13.85
C MET A 1 -19.34 9.46 -12.34
N SER A 2 -19.43 8.27 -11.76
CA SER A 2 -19.21 8.10 -10.32
C SER A 2 -17.71 8.29 -10.07
N LEU A 3 -17.35 9.38 -9.42
CA LEU A 3 -16.06 9.54 -8.75
C LEU A 3 -16.02 8.48 -7.65
N THR A 4 -15.70 7.25 -8.03
CA THR A 4 -15.35 6.21 -7.08
C THR A 4 -13.99 6.64 -6.55
N GLU A 5 -13.99 7.48 -5.50
CA GLU A 5 -12.78 7.91 -4.82
C GLU A 5 -11.97 6.66 -4.50
N MET A 6 -10.79 6.54 -5.12
CA MET A 6 -9.90 5.43 -4.82
C MET A 6 -9.58 5.51 -3.33
N PRO A 7 -9.73 4.41 -2.59
CA PRO A 7 -9.51 4.44 -1.15
C PRO A 7 -8.09 4.90 -0.88
N TRP A 8 -7.91 5.76 0.12
CA TRP A 8 -6.61 6.35 0.45
C TRP A 8 -5.50 5.29 0.63
N SER A 9 -5.88 4.11 1.12
CA SER A 9 -5.02 2.93 1.21
C SER A 9 -4.38 2.54 -0.12
N PHE A 10 -5.05 2.73 -1.26
CA PHE A 10 -4.51 2.45 -2.59
C PHE A 10 -3.34 3.38 -2.93
N TYR A 11 -3.51 4.69 -2.74
CA TYR A 11 -2.43 5.66 -2.97
C TYR A 11 -1.25 5.44 -2.03
N ALA A 12 -1.52 5.17 -0.75
CA ALA A 12 -0.48 4.81 0.22
C ALA A 12 0.28 3.54 -0.19
N THR A 13 -0.43 2.55 -0.75
CA THR A 13 0.19 1.32 -1.27
C THR A 13 1.10 1.62 -2.46
N LEU A 14 0.62 2.42 -3.42
CA LEU A 14 1.37 2.78 -4.62
C LEU A 14 2.66 3.55 -4.28
N VAL A 15 2.56 4.53 -3.37
CA VAL A 15 3.71 5.32 -2.91
C VAL A 15 4.70 4.44 -2.15
N SER A 16 4.22 3.60 -1.22
CA SER A 16 5.11 2.71 -0.45
C SER A 16 5.81 1.69 -1.35
N PHE A 17 5.09 1.17 -2.36
CA PHE A 17 5.66 0.28 -3.36
C PHE A 17 6.74 0.98 -4.18
N GLY A 18 6.48 2.21 -4.64
CA GLY A 18 7.45 3.02 -5.37
C GLY A 18 8.71 3.29 -4.56
N ILE A 19 8.57 3.72 -3.30
CA ILE A 19 9.71 3.99 -2.40
C ILE A 19 10.52 2.73 -2.15
N PHE A 20 9.85 1.60 -1.86
CA PHE A 20 10.51 0.32 -1.62
C PHE A 20 11.30 -0.14 -2.84
N PHE A 21 10.65 -0.19 -4.01
CA PHE A 21 11.29 -0.65 -5.23
C PHE A 21 12.42 0.27 -5.69
N ALA A 22 12.20 1.59 -5.66
CA ALA A 22 13.23 2.55 -6.06
C ALA A 22 14.47 2.44 -5.15
N SER A 23 14.28 2.41 -3.83
CA SER A 23 15.38 2.30 -2.87
C SER A 23 16.15 1.00 -3.03
N LEU A 24 15.45 -0.12 -3.22
CA LEU A 24 16.06 -1.43 -3.41
C LEU A 24 16.86 -1.49 -4.72
N ASN A 25 16.29 -1.00 -5.82
CA ASN A 25 16.95 -1.02 -7.13
C ASN A 25 18.17 -0.09 -7.14
N ILE A 26 18.07 1.10 -6.56
CA ILE A 26 19.22 2.02 -6.47
C ILE A 26 20.33 1.38 -5.63
N TYR A 27 19.99 0.77 -4.48
CA TYR A 27 20.99 0.08 -3.66
C TYR A 27 21.69 -1.04 -4.44
N ILE A 28 20.94 -1.93 -5.10
CA ILE A 28 21.51 -3.05 -5.86
C ILE A 28 22.35 -2.55 -7.05
N LEU A 29 21.83 -1.61 -7.83
CA LEU A 29 22.51 -1.08 -9.01
C LEU A 29 23.79 -0.33 -8.64
N THR A 30 23.75 0.51 -7.61
CA THR A 30 24.94 1.26 -7.16
C THR A 30 26.01 0.33 -6.60
N LEU A 31 25.62 -0.72 -5.88
CA LEU A 31 26.55 -1.73 -5.38
C LEU A 31 27.17 -2.54 -6.52
N TRP A 32 26.36 -2.92 -7.51
CA TRP A 32 26.82 -3.73 -8.65
C TRP A 32 27.74 -2.95 -9.61
N LEU A 33 27.47 -1.65 -9.80
CA LEU A 33 28.33 -0.77 -10.60
C LEU A 33 29.55 -0.23 -9.84
N ALA A 34 29.73 -0.58 -8.55
CA ALA A 34 30.70 0.05 -7.66
C ALA A 34 30.64 1.60 -7.73
N HIS A 35 29.42 2.13 -7.87
CA HIS A 35 29.17 3.54 -8.11
C HIS A 35 29.52 4.35 -6.84
N PRO A 36 30.06 5.57 -6.93
CA PRO A 36 30.37 6.41 -5.77
C PRO A 36 29.15 6.80 -4.90
N LEU A 37 27.94 6.53 -5.38
CA LEU A 37 26.69 6.72 -4.64
C LEU A 37 26.21 5.43 -3.93
N ALA A 38 26.99 4.36 -4.00
CA ALA A 38 26.77 3.14 -3.24
C ALA A 38 26.88 3.49 -1.75
N SER A 39 25.71 3.65 -1.14
CA SER A 39 25.60 4.07 0.24
C SER A 39 24.68 3.13 1.00
N PRO A 40 25.08 2.69 2.21
CA PRO A 40 24.19 1.91 3.05
C PRO A 40 22.94 2.69 3.47
N TYR A 41 22.88 4.02 3.31
CA TYR A 41 21.68 4.80 3.60
C TYR A 41 20.47 4.41 2.73
N TRP A 42 20.67 3.82 1.55
CA TRP A 42 19.56 3.31 0.74
C TRP A 42 18.78 2.17 1.44
N LEU A 43 19.42 1.42 2.36
CA LEU A 43 18.74 0.41 3.17
C LEU A 43 17.67 1.02 4.07
N VAL A 44 17.83 2.26 4.52
CA VAL A 44 16.81 2.98 5.30
C VAL A 44 15.56 3.15 4.46
N GLY A 45 15.69 3.55 3.19
CA GLY A 45 14.58 3.66 2.26
C GLY A 45 13.88 2.32 2.00
N VAL A 46 14.65 1.22 1.93
CA VAL A 46 14.11 -0.15 1.83
C VAL A 46 13.29 -0.51 3.07
N VAL A 47 13.80 -0.27 4.28
CA VAL A 47 13.08 -0.58 5.53
C VAL A 47 11.82 0.26 5.66
N VAL A 48 11.89 1.57 5.38
CA VAL A 48 10.74 2.49 5.42
C VAL A 48 9.68 2.06 4.40
N GLY A 49 10.09 1.74 3.17
CA GLY A 49 9.19 1.23 2.13
C GLY A 49 8.53 -0.10 2.52
N ALA A 50 9.28 -1.01 3.15
CA ALA A 50 8.76 -2.30 3.60
C ALA A 50 7.70 -2.13 4.72
N ILE A 51 7.97 -1.27 5.71
CA ILE A 51 7.01 -0.94 6.76
C ILE A 51 5.75 -0.29 6.16
N GLY A 52 5.94 0.65 5.22
CA GLY A 52 4.83 1.29 4.50
C GLY A 52 3.96 0.28 3.77
N LEU A 53 4.57 -0.68 3.07
CA LEU A 53 3.84 -1.76 2.39
C LEU A 53 3.03 -2.63 3.35
N LEU A 54 3.62 -3.02 4.48
CA LEU A 54 2.92 -3.79 5.52
C LEU A 54 1.71 -3.02 6.07
N PHE A 55 1.89 -1.73 6.34
CA PHE A 55 0.82 -0.86 6.81
C PHE A 55 -0.31 -0.72 5.77
N SER A 56 0.07 -0.51 4.50
CA SER A 56 -0.85 -0.44 3.38
C SER A 56 -1.68 -1.73 3.22
N ILE A 57 -1.04 -2.90 3.29
CA ILE A 57 -1.75 -4.20 3.25
C ILE A 57 -2.76 -4.30 4.40
N ARG A 58 -2.37 -3.87 5.61
CA ARG A 58 -3.25 -3.87 6.77
C ARG A 58 -4.46 -2.97 6.57
N MET A 59 -4.28 -1.78 6.02
CA MET A 59 -5.37 -0.84 5.70
C MET A 59 -6.32 -1.41 4.65
N VAL A 60 -5.80 -2.06 3.60
CA VAL A 60 -6.65 -2.71 2.59
C VAL A 60 -7.52 -3.81 3.21
N ARG A 61 -6.96 -4.63 4.12
CA ARG A 61 -7.73 -5.66 4.81
C ARG A 61 -8.85 -5.08 5.68
N ILE A 62 -8.58 -4.00 6.40
CA ILE A 62 -9.60 -3.31 7.21
C ILE A 62 -10.70 -2.77 6.32
N HIS A 63 -10.35 -2.11 5.21
CA HIS A 63 -11.33 -1.56 4.28
C HIS A 63 -12.19 -2.64 3.62
N GLN A 64 -11.60 -3.79 3.28
CA GLN A 64 -12.38 -4.93 2.78
C GLN A 64 -13.33 -5.50 3.83
N ALA A 65 -12.91 -5.59 5.10
CA ALA A 65 -13.79 -6.04 6.18
C ALA A 65 -15.00 -5.09 6.34
N GLU A 66 -14.75 -3.78 6.31
CA GLU A 66 -15.80 -2.76 6.39
C GLU A 66 -16.80 -2.84 5.22
N LEU A 67 -16.31 -3.06 4.00
CA LEU A 67 -17.17 -3.23 2.82
C LEU A 67 -18.06 -4.49 2.91
N ILE A 68 -17.55 -5.58 3.49
CA ILE A 68 -18.34 -6.80 3.70
C ILE A 68 -19.45 -6.55 4.71
N GLU A 69 -19.15 -5.84 5.80
CA GLU A 69 -20.10 -5.54 6.86
C GLU A 69 -21.22 -4.61 6.39
N ARG A 70 -20.87 -3.55 5.66
CA ARG A 70 -21.84 -2.65 5.00
C ARG A 70 -22.74 -3.39 4.01
N LYS A 71 -22.20 -4.36 3.25
CA LYS A 71 -23.01 -5.19 2.35
C LYS A 71 -23.99 -6.10 3.09
N ARG A 72 -23.61 -6.61 4.27
CA ARG A 72 -24.50 -7.43 5.11
C ARG A 72 -25.66 -6.60 5.67
N GLN A 73 -25.37 -5.43 6.23
CA GLN A 73 -26.40 -4.51 6.74
C GLN A 73 -27.41 -4.15 5.64
N LYS A 74 -26.92 -3.74 4.47
CA LYS A 74 -27.78 -3.37 3.33
C LYS A 74 -28.67 -4.51 2.81
N LYS A 75 -28.24 -5.76 2.99
CA LYS A 75 -29.03 -6.94 2.63
C LYS A 75 -30.07 -7.26 3.71
N GLN A 76 -29.78 -6.97 4.97
CA GLN A 76 -30.69 -7.20 6.09
C GLN A 76 -31.83 -6.17 6.13
N ASP A 77 -31.51 -4.89 5.87
CA ASP A 77 -32.52 -3.82 5.81
C ASP A 77 -33.56 -4.07 4.70
N LYS A 78 -33.12 -4.61 3.56
CA LYS A 78 -34.02 -5.00 2.46
C LYS A 78 -34.93 -6.18 2.77
N VAL A 79 -34.56 -7.05 3.71
CA VAL A 79 -35.39 -8.21 4.11
C VAL A 79 -36.38 -7.83 5.21
N SER A 80 -36.15 -6.73 5.93
CA SER A 80 -37.09 -6.19 6.93
C SER A 80 -38.18 -5.26 6.38
N GLU A 81 -38.08 -4.84 5.11
CA GLU A 81 -39.09 -4.02 4.42
C GLU A 81 -40.13 -4.83 3.63
N ASP A 82 -39.92 -6.15 3.46
CA ASP A 82 -40.85 -7.11 2.81
C ASP A 82 -41.64 -7.92 3.85
#